data_AF-A0A9E3PRE0-F1
#
_entry.id   AF-A0A9E3PRE0-F1
#
_cell.length_a   1.000
_cell.length_b   1.000
_cell.length_c   1.000
_cell.angle_alpha   90.00
_cell.angle_beta   90.00
_cell.angle_gamma   90.00
#
_symmetry.space_group_name_H-M   'P 1'
#
loop_
_entity.id
_entity.type
_entity.pdbx_description
1 polymer ?
#
loop_
_entity_poly.entity_id
_entity_poly.type
_entity_poly.pdbx_seq_one_letter_code
_entity_poly.pdbx_strand_id
1 'polypeptide(L)'
;MQNNIFPLVHEVEQPIREVVVRYDDYQSNACGLAYCVGMDGVTRIEACMKNGEYAHIPYLRIWSGETCVAEFSQHHVAGVFFAKDEAEPSHD
;
A
#
# COMPACT_ATOMS: atom_id res chain seq x y z
N MET A 1 -10.43 -2.34 36.22
CA MET A 1 -10.77 -1.76 34.90
C MET A 1 -9.78 -2.32 33.91
N GLN A 2 -10.15 -3.34 33.14
CA GLN A 2 -9.32 -3.81 32.03
C GLN A 2 -9.38 -2.77 30.91
N ASN A 3 -8.24 -2.14 30.60
CA ASN A 3 -8.09 -1.40 29.36
C ASN A 3 -8.09 -2.41 28.23
N ASN A 4 -9.27 -2.62 27.63
CA ASN A 4 -9.40 -3.35 26.37
C ASN A 4 -8.81 -2.49 25.24
N ILE A 5 -7.48 -2.53 25.10
CA ILE A 5 -6.81 -2.08 23.89
C ILE A 5 -7.05 -3.21 22.88
N PHE A 6 -8.19 -3.17 22.19
CA PHE A 6 -8.33 -3.95 20.97
C PHE A 6 -7.26 -3.43 20.00
N PRO A 7 -6.36 -4.28 19.47
CA PRO A 7 -5.57 -3.85 18.33
C PRO A 7 -6.58 -3.44 17.25
N LEU A 8 -6.48 -2.20 16.77
CA LEU A 8 -7.16 -1.77 15.55
C LEU A 8 -6.53 -2.56 14.39
N VAL A 9 -6.87 -3.84 14.28
CA VAL A 9 -6.57 -4.66 13.11
C VAL A 9 -7.62 -4.25 12.10
N HIS A 10 -7.25 -3.35 11.19
CA HIS A 10 -8.05 -3.12 10.00
C HIS A 10 -7.67 -4.21 9.00
N GLU A 11 -8.34 -5.37 9.09
CA GLU A 11 -8.25 -6.44 8.08
C GLU A 11 -8.95 -5.95 6.82
N VAL A 12 -8.31 -5.02 6.09
CA VAL A 12 -8.76 -4.65 4.75
C VAL A 12 -8.28 -5.77 3.83
N GLU A 13 -9.17 -6.73 3.57
CA GLU A 13 -8.94 -7.82 2.60
C GLU A 13 -9.02 -7.32 1.13
N GLN A 14 -9.33 -6.05 0.93
CA GLN A 14 -9.46 -5.44 -0.39
C GLN A 14 -8.09 -5.34 -1.08
N PRO A 15 -8.02 -5.59 -2.39
CA PRO A 15 -6.78 -5.41 -3.13
C PRO A 15 -6.38 -3.93 -3.17
N ILE A 16 -5.08 -3.66 -3.06
CA ILE A 16 -4.54 -2.31 -3.21
C ILE A 16 -4.59 -1.95 -4.69
N ARG A 17 -5.27 -0.85 -4.99
CA ARG A 17 -5.37 -0.29 -6.35
C ARG A 17 -4.21 0.66 -6.64
N GLU A 18 -3.84 1.47 -5.65
CA GLU A 18 -2.86 2.53 -5.84
C GLU A 18 -2.05 2.80 -4.57
N VAL A 19 -0.79 3.16 -4.76
CA VAL A 19 0.07 3.69 -3.70
C VAL A 19 0.74 4.97 -4.17
N VAL A 20 0.78 5.97 -3.29
CA VAL A 20 1.54 7.20 -3.50
C VAL A 20 2.76 7.16 -2.58
N VAL A 21 3.95 7.31 -3.15
CA VAL A 21 5.21 7.33 -2.42
C VAL A 21 5.84 8.73 -2.45
N ARG A 22 6.48 9.12 -1.35
CA ARG A 22 7.29 10.32 -1.25
C ARG A 22 8.76 9.96 -1.44
N TYR A 23 9.44 10.74 -2.26
CA TYR A 23 10.89 10.77 -2.27
C TYR A 23 11.32 11.93 -1.39
N ASP A 24 12.22 11.66 -0.44
CA ASP A 24 12.79 12.69 0.44
C ASP A 24 13.82 13.55 -0.33
N ASP A 25 13.38 14.28 -1.35
CA ASP A 25 14.08 15.48 -1.77
C ASP A 25 13.42 16.68 -1.06
N TYR A 26 13.76 16.82 0.22
CA TYR A 26 13.30 17.86 1.17
C TYR A 26 13.33 19.31 0.62
N GLN A 27 13.90 19.54 -0.55
CA GLN A 27 14.04 20.85 -1.19
C GLN A 27 13.01 21.20 -2.26
N SER A 28 12.23 20.27 -2.83
CA SER A 28 11.53 20.55 -4.09
C SER A 28 10.00 20.63 -4.04
N ASN A 29 9.35 20.40 -2.89
CA ASN A 29 7.89 20.16 -2.85
C ASN A 29 7.47 19.07 -3.87
N ALA A 30 8.32 18.06 -4.10
CA ALA A 30 8.10 17.08 -5.15
C ALA A 30 6.74 16.38 -4.99
N CYS A 31 6.01 16.39 -6.09
CA CYS A 31 4.84 15.56 -6.34
C CYS A 31 5.20 14.11 -6.01
N GLY A 32 4.45 13.46 -5.11
CA GLY A 32 4.64 12.05 -4.83
C GLY A 32 4.48 11.22 -6.10
N LEU A 33 5.24 10.13 -6.22
CA LEU A 33 5.07 9.20 -7.33
C LEU A 33 3.92 8.24 -7.02
N ALA A 34 2.97 8.10 -7.94
CA ALA A 34 1.86 7.18 -7.81
C ALA A 34 2.11 5.91 -8.65
N TYR A 35 1.83 4.75 -8.07
CA TYR A 35 1.76 3.48 -8.79
C TYR A 35 0.33 2.96 -8.74
N CYS A 36 -0.27 2.71 -9.90
CA CYS A 36 -1.66 2.28 -10.02
C CYS A 36 -1.73 0.95 -10.78
N VAL A 37 -2.43 -0.03 -10.24
CA VAL A 37 -2.69 -1.30 -10.92
C VAL A 37 -3.41 -1.03 -12.25
N GLY A 38 -2.92 -1.63 -13.33
CA GLY A 38 -3.41 -1.44 -14.70
C GLY A 38 -2.75 -0.28 -15.45
N MET A 39 -1.87 0.50 -14.82
CA MET A 39 -1.12 1.58 -15.44
C MET A 39 0.37 1.27 -15.48
N ASP A 40 1.06 1.74 -16.53
CA ASP A 40 2.52 1.67 -16.67
C ASP A 40 3.12 0.27 -16.42
N GLY A 41 2.36 -0.77 -16.79
CA GLY A 41 2.75 -2.17 -16.62
C GLY A 41 2.57 -2.74 -15.21
N VAL A 42 2.10 -1.94 -14.24
CA VAL A 42 1.83 -2.43 -12.88
C VAL A 42 0.64 -3.39 -12.89
N THR A 43 0.88 -4.62 -12.48
CA THR A 43 -0.13 -5.70 -12.45
C THR A 43 -0.65 -6.00 -11.06
N ARG A 44 0.15 -5.75 -10.01
CA ARG A 44 -0.23 -5.99 -8.62
C ARG A 44 0.56 -5.08 -7.69
N ILE A 45 -0.11 -4.63 -6.64
CA ILE A 45 0.54 -4.02 -5.48
C ILE A 45 0.27 -4.93 -4.28
N GLU A 46 1.31 -5.30 -3.56
CA GLU A 46 1.26 -6.30 -2.50
C GLU A 46 1.83 -5.74 -1.20
N ALA A 47 1.08 -5.86 -0.11
CA ALA A 47 1.60 -5.60 1.22
C ALA A 47 2.34 -6.82 1.75
N CYS A 48 3.54 -6.61 2.27
CA CYS A 48 4.35 -7.65 2.89
C CYS A 48 5.05 -7.14 4.15
N MET A 49 5.51 -8.07 4.99
CA MET A 49 6.32 -7.76 6.17
C MET A 49 7.75 -8.25 5.96
N LYS A 50 8.73 -7.45 6.39
CA LYS A 50 10.14 -7.85 6.45
C LYS A 50 10.65 -7.78 7.88
N ASN A 51 11.48 -8.73 8.26
CA ASN A 51 12.09 -8.75 9.59
C ASN A 51 13.25 -7.74 9.61
N GLY A 52 13.12 -6.72 10.44
CA GLY A 52 14.25 -5.94 10.92
C GLY A 52 14.87 -6.58 12.16
N GLU A 53 15.99 -6.03 12.61
CA GLU A 53 16.73 -6.51 13.79
C GLU A 53 15.87 -6.49 15.07
N TYR A 54 14.93 -5.54 15.17
CA TYR A 54 14.12 -5.31 16.37
C TYR A 54 12.60 -5.30 16.12
N ALA A 55 12.13 -5.39 14.88
CA ALA A 55 10.71 -5.27 14.55
C ALA A 55 10.37 -5.85 13.17
N HIS A 56 9.11 -6.21 12.97
CA HIS A 56 8.56 -6.45 11.62
C HIS A 56 8.18 -5.11 10.99
N ILE A 57 8.74 -4.85 9.81
CA ILE A 57 8.55 -3.59 9.10
C ILE A 57 7.59 -3.85 7.94
N PRO A 58 6.49 -3.08 7.83
CA PRO A 58 5.59 -3.13 6.68
C PRO A 58 6.24 -2.55 5.43
N TYR A 59 6.01 -3.24 4.32
CA TYR A 59 6.48 -2.89 2.99
C TYR A 59 5.36 -3.04 1.96
N LEU A 60 5.49 -2.31 0.86
CA LEU A 60 4.70 -2.48 -0.34
C LEU A 60 5.61 -2.88 -1.50
N ARG A 61 5.19 -3.88 -2.28
CA ARG A 61 5.85 -4.32 -3.51
C ARG A 61 4.99 -3.97 -4.71
N ILE A 62 5.63 -3.41 -5.73
CA ILE A 62 5.01 -3.09 -7.01
C ILE A 62 5.47 -4.12 -8.02
N TRP A 63 4.53 -4.80 -8.65
CA TRP A 63 4.79 -5.88 -9.59
C TRP A 63 4.40 -5.48 -11.02
N SER A 64 5.22 -5.90 -11.99
CA SER A 64 4.91 -5.90 -13.42
C SER A 64 5.02 -7.33 -13.92
N GLY A 65 3.88 -8.02 -14.02
CA GLY A 65 3.83 -9.48 -14.17
C GLY A 65 4.51 -10.17 -12.99
N GLU A 66 5.51 -10.99 -13.28
CA GLU A 66 6.29 -11.72 -12.28
C GLU A 66 7.51 -10.95 -11.75
N THR A 67 7.75 -9.72 -12.23
CA THR A 67 8.90 -8.91 -11.80
C THR A 67 8.48 -7.91 -10.72
N CYS A 68 9.13 -7.95 -9.56
CA CYS A 68 9.01 -6.90 -8.55
C CYS A 68 9.86 -5.71 -9.00
N VAL A 69 9.20 -4.65 -9.50
CA VAL A 69 9.86 -3.48 -10.09
C VAL A 69 10.23 -2.42 -9.05
N ALA A 70 9.55 -2.41 -7.91
CA ALA A 70 9.86 -1.53 -6.80
C ALA A 70 9.38 -2.12 -5.48
N GLU A 71 10.07 -1.77 -4.39
CA GLU A 71 9.72 -2.14 -3.02
C GLU A 71 9.95 -0.92 -2.10
N PHE A 72 8.95 -0.56 -1.30
CA PHE A 72 9.00 0.61 -0.42
C PHE A 72 8.62 0.24 1.01
N SER A 73 9.38 0.75 1.99
CA SER A 73 8.99 0.67 3.41
C SER A 73 7.85 1.65 3.70
N GLN A 74 7.10 1.40 4.77
CA GLN A 74 6.01 2.28 5.23
C GLN A 74 6.41 3.77 5.34
N HIS A 75 7.68 4.07 5.62
CA HIS A 75 8.16 5.45 5.81
C HIS A 75 8.16 6.27 4.52
N HIS A 76 8.22 5.61 3.36
CA HIS A 76 8.17 6.27 2.05
C HIS A 76 6.74 6.35 1.49
N VAL A 77 5.75 5.73 2.15
CA VAL A 77 4.38 5.66 1.65
C VAL A 77 3.58 6.84 2.21
N ALA A 78 3.04 7.66 1.32
CA ALA A 78 2.19 8.80 1.66
C ALA A 78 0.70 8.46 1.67
N GLY A 79 0.28 7.46 0.89
CA GLY A 79 -1.11 7.03 0.82
C GLY A 79 -1.26 5.68 0.14
N VAL A 80 -2.28 4.93 0.56
CA VAL A 80 -2.70 3.65 -0.02
C VAL A 80 -4.18 3.73 -0.31
N PHE A 81 -4.57 3.41 -1.54
CA PHE A 81 -5.97 3.40 -1.98
C PHE A 81 -6.36 1.98 -2.37
N PHE A 82 -7.41 1.48 -1.74
CA PHE A 82 -7.95 0.16 -2.00
C PHE A 82 -8.96 0.21 -3.13
N ALA A 83 -9.08 -0.89 -3.89
CA ALA A 83 -10.18 -1.04 -4.81
C ALA A 83 -11.50 -1.05 -4.02
N LYS A 84 -12.55 -0.43 -4.57
CA LYS A 84 -13.89 -0.61 -4.00
C LYS A 84 -14.31 -2.06 -4.25
N ASP A 85 -14.86 -2.72 -3.24
CA ASP A 85 -15.62 -3.95 -3.50
C ASP A 85 -16.79 -3.61 -4.41
N GLU A 86 -16.85 -4.21 -5.60
CA GLU A 86 -18.01 -4.14 -6.50
C GLU A 86 -19.15 -5.03 -5.96
N ALA A 87 -19.56 -4.80 -4.72
CA ALA A 87 -20.64 -5.52 -4.05
C ALA A 87 -21.73 -4.55 -3.59
N GLU A 88 -22.25 -3.72 -4.50
CA GLU A 88 -23.64 -3.26 -4.37
C GLU A 88 -24.39 -3.72 -5.63
N PRO A 89 -25.36 -4.65 -5.51
CA PRO A 89 -26.25 -4.93 -6.63
C PRO A 89 -27.03 -3.65 -6.94
N SER A 90 -26.98 -3.21 -8.19
CA SER A 90 -27.89 -2.19 -8.70
C SER A 90 -29.32 -2.69 -8.52
N HIS A 91 -30.07 -2.07 -7.60
CA HIS A 91 -31.51 -2.21 -7.57
C HIS A 91 -32.09 -1.41 -8.74
N ASP A 92 -32.36 -2.11 -9.84
CA ASP A 92 -33.34 -1.68 -10.85
C ASP A 92 -34.76 -1.68 -10.27
#